data_AF-A0A939NSQ9-F1
#
_entry.id   AF-A0A939NSQ9-F1
#
_cell.length_a   1.000
_cell.length_b   1.000
_cell.length_c   1.000
_cell.angle_alpha   90.00
_cell.angle_beta   90.00
_cell.angle_gamma   90.00
#
_symmetry.space_group_name_H-M   'P 1'
#
loop_
_entity.id
_entity.type
_entity.pdbx_description
1 polymer ?
#
loop_
_entity_poly.entity_id
_entity_poly.type
_entity_poly.pdbx_seq_one_letter_code
_entity_poly.pdbx_strand_id
1 'polypeptide(L)'
;MAAAAKLPFRARFRLNAKDQTYLDDKGLPLILSHARDFIDRRTAAAHPKNDGKQTPMRGHPVFVAQHATATCCRGCTEKWHGIPQDIALDQRQRRI
;
A
#
# COMPACT_ATOMS: atom_id res chain seq x y z
N MET A 1 -0.60 -19.89 6.91
CA MET A 1 0.14 -18.63 7.18
C MET A 1 1.12 -18.44 6.04
N ALA A 2 0.84 -17.54 5.09
CA ALA A 2 1.72 -17.33 3.95
C ALA A 2 3.02 -16.70 4.44
N ALA A 3 4.10 -17.47 4.41
CA ALA A 3 5.43 -17.00 4.73
C ALA A 3 5.81 -15.89 3.73
N ALA A 4 6.01 -14.68 4.24
CA ALA A 4 6.60 -13.59 3.48
C ALA A 4 8.04 -14.00 3.10
N ALA A 5 8.19 -14.66 1.96
CA ALA A 5 9.49 -14.99 1.39
C ALA A 5 10.32 -13.71 1.34
N LYS A 6 11.54 -13.79 1.89
CA LYS A 6 12.47 -12.70 2.17
C LYS A 6 12.93 -12.04 0.86
N LEU A 7 12.10 -11.19 0.27
CA LEU A 7 12.45 -10.50 -0.96
C LEU A 7 13.42 -9.34 -0.66
N PRO A 8 14.63 -9.31 -1.24
CA PRO A 8 15.59 -8.21 -1.06
C PRO A 8 15.04 -6.86 -1.57
N PHE A 9 14.00 -6.88 -2.41
CA PHE A 9 13.33 -5.67 -2.85
C PHE A 9 12.59 -4.96 -1.71
N ARG A 10 11.87 -5.67 -0.83
CA ARG A 10 10.99 -5.05 0.17
C ARG A 10 11.71 -4.57 1.42
N ALA A 11 12.84 -5.19 1.73
CA ALA A 11 13.66 -4.82 2.88
C ALA A 11 14.27 -3.40 2.79
N ARG A 12 14.24 -2.78 1.60
CA ARG A 12 14.78 -1.43 1.36
C ARG A 12 13.81 -0.30 1.72
N PHE A 13 12.53 -0.59 1.89
CA PHE A 13 11.53 0.44 2.19
C PHE A 13 11.63 0.83 3.65
N ARG A 14 12.10 2.05 3.90
CA ARG A 14 12.24 2.66 5.22
C ARG A 14 11.77 4.09 5.15
N LEU A 15 11.09 4.57 6.19
CA LEU A 15 10.70 5.98 6.30
C LEU A 15 11.95 6.85 6.27
N ASN A 16 11.89 7.97 5.55
CA ASN A 16 12.91 9.02 5.68
C ASN A 16 12.55 9.91 6.88
N ALA A 17 13.45 10.83 7.24
CA ALA A 17 13.23 11.72 8.39
C ALA A 17 11.90 12.50 8.29
N LYS A 18 11.52 12.99 7.10
CA LYS A 18 10.28 13.76 6.92
C LYS A 18 9.02 12.90 7.08
N ASP A 19 9.01 11.71 6.49
CA ASP A 19 7.89 10.76 6.60
C ASP A 19 7.75 10.26 8.05
N GLN A 20 8.87 10.12 8.77
CA GLN A 20 8.89 9.77 10.20
C GLN A 20 8.31 10.91 11.05
N THR A 21 8.79 12.15 10.88
CA THR A 21 8.22 13.31 11.58
C THR A 21 6.73 13.45 11.30
N TYR A 22 6.30 13.25 10.05
CA TYR A 22 4.87 13.29 9.73
C TYR A 22 4.06 12.21 10.45
N LEU A 23 4.59 10.99 10.55
CA LEU A 23 3.97 9.91 11.32
C LEU A 23 3.88 10.29 12.81
N ASP A 24 4.95 10.83 13.37
CA ASP A 24 5.02 11.21 14.79
C ASP A 24 4.05 12.36 15.11
N ASP A 25 4.01 13.40 14.25
CA ASP A 25 3.14 14.57 14.40
C ASP A 25 1.64 14.24 14.27
N LYS A 26 1.29 13.35 13.34
CA LYS A 26 -0.12 13.00 13.05
C LYS A 26 -0.63 11.87 13.93
N GLY A 27 0.26 10.99 14.36
CA GLY A 27 -0.07 9.80 15.11
C GLY A 27 -0.66 8.68 14.26
N LEU A 28 -0.53 7.46 14.78
CA LEU A 28 -0.93 6.23 14.11
C LEU A 28 -2.42 6.19 13.68
N PRO A 29 -3.40 6.65 14.48
CA PRO A 29 -4.80 6.57 14.10
C PRO A 29 -5.13 7.30 12.79
N LEU A 30 -4.57 8.50 12.61
CA LEU A 30 -4.80 9.30 11.40
C LEU A 30 -4.08 8.68 10.19
N ILE A 31 -2.86 8.19 10.37
CA ILE A 31 -2.11 7.50 9.31
C ILE A 31 -2.83 6.23 8.83
N LEU A 32 -3.44 5.48 9.74
CA LEU A 32 -4.27 4.32 9.39
C LEU A 32 -5.54 4.73 8.63
N SER A 33 -6.12 5.89 8.92
CA SER A 33 -7.21 6.45 8.12
C SER A 33 -6.76 6.76 6.69
N HIS A 34 -5.62 7.45 6.54
CA HIS A 34 -5.05 7.76 5.22
C HIS A 34 -4.76 6.48 4.42
N ALA A 35 -4.30 5.41 5.08
CA ALA A 35 -4.08 4.12 4.43
C ALA A 35 -5.35 3.57 3.78
N ARG A 36 -6.47 3.60 4.51
CA ARG A 36 -7.78 3.15 4.00
C ARG A 36 -8.23 4.03 2.83
N ASP A 37 -8.14 5.35 2.99
CA ASP A 37 -8.51 6.31 1.95
C ASP A 37 -7.69 6.11 0.66
N PHE A 38 -6.39 5.82 0.77
CA PHE A 38 -5.55 5.56 -0.40
C PHE A 38 -5.88 4.22 -1.07
N ILE A 39 -6.16 3.18 -0.30
CA ILE A 39 -6.60 1.90 -0.88
C ILE A 39 -7.90 2.10 -1.65
N ASP A 40 -8.91 2.71 -1.01
CA ASP A 40 -10.23 2.94 -1.59
C ASP A 40 -10.16 3.79 -2.86
N ARG A 41 -9.39 4.89 -2.83
CA ARG A 41 -9.36 5.84 -3.95
C ARG A 41 -8.42 5.43 -5.08
N ARG A 42 -7.38 4.65 -4.82
CA ARG A 42 -6.29 4.43 -5.78
C ARG A 42 -6.10 2.98 -6.22
N THR A 43 -6.59 2.00 -5.48
CA THR A 43 -6.28 0.58 -5.76
C THR A 43 -7.49 -0.35 -5.70
N ALA A 44 -8.59 0.09 -5.08
CA ALA A 44 -9.77 -0.74 -4.85
C ALA A 44 -10.58 -1.03 -6.12
N ALA A 45 -10.55 -0.15 -7.13
CA ALA A 45 -11.23 -0.40 -8.40
C ALA A 45 -10.61 -1.59 -9.15
N ALA A 46 -11.41 -2.27 -9.98
CA ALA A 46 -10.94 -3.32 -10.88
C ALA A 46 -9.80 -2.82 -11.80
N HIS A 47 -9.97 -1.62 -12.35
CA HIS A 47 -9.00 -0.95 -13.21
C HIS A 47 -8.70 0.46 -12.67
N PRO A 48 -7.81 0.60 -11.67
CA PRO A 48 -7.48 1.90 -11.11
C PRO A 48 -6.77 2.80 -12.12
N LYS A 49 -6.99 4.11 -12.00
CA LYS A 49 -6.31 5.09 -12.84
C LYS A 49 -4.79 5.00 -12.63
N ASN A 50 -4.04 4.91 -13.73
CA ASN A 50 -2.57 4.78 -13.73
C ASN A 50 -2.08 3.57 -12.91
N ASP A 51 -2.74 2.41 -13.02
CA ASP A 51 -2.30 1.23 -12.28
C ASP A 51 -0.82 0.87 -12.55
N GLY A 52 -0.11 0.52 -11.49
CA GLY A 52 1.35 0.39 -11.45
C GLY A 52 2.10 1.70 -11.16
N LYS A 53 1.44 2.86 -11.21
CA LYS A 53 2.04 4.19 -10.98
C LYS A 53 1.21 5.11 -10.08
N GLN A 54 0.06 4.65 -9.57
CA GLN A 54 -0.88 5.45 -8.76
C GLN A 54 -0.36 5.81 -7.36
N THR A 55 0.61 5.04 -6.86
CA THR A 55 1.16 5.17 -5.52
C THR A 55 2.59 5.67 -5.62
N PRO A 56 2.86 6.95 -5.28
CA PRO A 56 4.22 7.49 -5.26
C PRO A 56 5.16 6.63 -4.39
N MET A 57 6.46 6.73 -4.60
CA MET A 57 7.43 5.97 -3.79
C MET A 57 7.68 6.62 -2.41
N ARG A 58 7.42 7.93 -2.27
CA ARG A 58 7.79 8.80 -1.15
C ARG A 58 6.81 9.95 -0.99
N GLY A 59 6.91 10.69 0.12
CA GLY A 59 6.13 11.90 0.41
C GLY A 59 4.92 11.66 1.32
N HIS A 60 4.75 10.41 1.78
CA HIS A 60 3.81 10.05 2.84
C HIS A 60 4.22 8.68 3.41
N PRO A 61 4.16 8.45 4.73
CA PRO A 61 4.54 7.16 5.33
C PRO A 61 3.74 5.97 4.78
N VAL A 62 2.44 6.16 4.50
CA VAL A 62 1.59 5.13 3.89
C VAL A 62 2.12 4.68 2.53
N PHE A 63 2.63 5.57 1.69
CA PHE A 63 3.13 5.18 0.37
C PHE A 63 4.31 4.21 0.49
N VAL A 64 5.22 4.51 1.42
CA VAL A 64 6.35 3.62 1.74
C VAL A 64 5.84 2.27 2.25
N ALA A 65 4.84 2.28 3.13
CA ALA A 65 4.23 1.06 3.65
C ALA A 65 3.57 0.23 2.55
N GLN A 66 2.78 0.84 1.64
CA GLN A 66 2.12 0.14 0.54
C GLN A 66 3.12 -0.55 -0.41
N HIS A 67 4.29 0.06 -0.65
CA HIS A 67 5.35 -0.61 -1.42
C HIS A 67 6.03 -1.73 -0.64
N ALA A 68 6.21 -1.55 0.66
CA ALA A 68 6.75 -2.57 1.55
C ALA A 68 5.83 -3.81 1.65
N THR A 69 4.52 -3.61 1.68
CA THR A 69 3.50 -4.66 1.80
C THR A 69 2.86 -5.07 0.47
N ALA A 70 3.27 -4.43 -0.63
CA ALA A 70 2.78 -4.66 -1.99
C ALA A 70 1.25 -4.52 -2.15
N THR A 71 0.73 -3.44 -1.59
CA THR A 71 -0.64 -2.98 -1.75
C THR A 71 -0.70 -1.70 -2.60
N CYS A 72 0.38 -1.40 -3.34
CA CYS A 72 0.55 -0.15 -4.10
C CYS A 72 -0.11 -0.15 -5.49
N CYS A 73 -0.38 -1.31 -6.08
CA CYS A 73 -1.06 -1.49 -7.37
C CYS A 73 -1.70 -2.88 -7.50
N ARG A 74 -2.55 -3.10 -8.51
CA ARG A 74 -3.25 -4.39 -8.70
C ARG A 74 -2.29 -5.55 -8.96
N GLY A 75 -1.29 -5.34 -9.83
CA GLY A 75 -0.29 -6.38 -10.10
C GLY A 75 0.54 -6.77 -8.88
N CYS A 76 0.78 -5.84 -7.96
CA CYS A 76 1.39 -6.17 -6.67
C CYS A 76 0.41 -6.97 -5.79
N THR A 77 -0.83 -6.53 -5.69
CA THR A 77 -1.82 -7.21 -4.85
C THR A 77 -2.12 -8.64 -5.34
N GLU A 78 -2.21 -8.86 -6.65
CA GLU A 78 -2.38 -10.18 -7.23
C GLU A 78 -1.19 -11.09 -6.92
N LYS A 79 0.02 -10.62 -7.24
CA LYS A 79 1.23 -11.42 -7.07
C LYS A 79 1.49 -11.83 -5.62
N TRP A 80 1.05 -11.03 -4.64
CA TRP A 80 1.46 -11.21 -3.24
C TRP A 80 0.34 -11.54 -2.27
N HIS A 81 -0.88 -11.14 -2.59
CA HIS A 81 -2.07 -11.41 -1.78
C HIS A 81 -3.05 -12.35 -2.49
N GLY A 82 -2.76 -12.75 -3.74
CA GLY A 82 -3.61 -13.66 -4.51
C GLY A 82 -4.97 -13.06 -4.90
N ILE A 83 -5.08 -11.73 -4.86
CA ILE A 83 -6.32 -11.01 -5.20
C ILE A 83 -6.27 -10.68 -6.70
N PRO A 84 -7.14 -11.27 -7.53
CA PRO A 84 -7.06 -11.11 -8.99
C PRO A 84 -7.09 -9.66 -9.44
N GLN A 85 -6.35 -9.36 -10.51
CA GLN A 85 -6.57 -8.12 -11.25
C GLN A 85 -7.99 -8.12 -11.86
N ASP A 86 -8.47 -6.95 -12.28
CA ASP A 86 -9.78 -6.80 -12.96
C ASP A 86 -11.03 -7.09 -12.11
N ILE A 87 -10.86 -7.42 -10.83
CA ILE A 87 -11.94 -7.50 -9.84
C ILE A 87 -11.72 -6.41 -8.79
N ALA A 88 -12.77 -5.62 -8.55
CA ALA A 88 -12.73 -4.62 -7.50
C ALA A 88 -12.55 -5.28 -6.13
N LEU A 89 -11.78 -4.64 -5.25
CA LEU A 89 -11.59 -5.14 -3.90
C LEU A 89 -12.91 -5.16 -3.14
N ASP A 90 -13.18 -6.29 -2.49
CA ASP A 90 -14.23 -6.36 -1.48
C ASP A 90 -13.84 -5.63 -0.19
N GLN A 91 -14.77 -5.55 0.75
CA GLN A 91 -14.57 -4.82 2.00
C GLN A 91 -13.45 -5.40 2.87
N ARG A 92 -13.22 -6.72 2.83
CA ARG A 92 -12.17 -7.40 3.59
C ARG A 92 -10.81 -7.14 2.95
N GLN A 93 -10.74 -7.23 1.63
CA GLN A 93 -9.52 -7.03 0.86
C GLN A 93 -9.06 -5.56 0.89
N ARG A 94 -9.93 -4.59 1.17
CA ARG A 94 -9.53 -3.18 1.39
C ARG A 94 -8.82 -2.91 2.72
N ARG A 95 -8.67 -3.92 3.58
CA ARG A 95 -8.05 -3.83 4.91
C ARG A 95 -6.68 -4.52 4.97
N ILE A 96 -6.12 -4.91 3.82
CA ILE A 96 -4.75 -5.45 3.67
C ILE A 96 -3.70 -4.35 3.90
#